data_AF-A0A139KCW2-F1
#
_entry.id   AF-A0A139KCW2-F1
#
_cell.length_a   1.000
_cell.length_b   1.000
_cell.length_c   1.000
_cell.angle_alpha   90.00
_cell.angle_beta   90.00
_cell.angle_gamma   90.00
#
_symmetry.space_group_name_H-M   'P 1'
#
loop_
_entity.id
_entity.type
_entity.pdbx_description
1 polymer ?
#
loop_
_entity_poly.entity_id
_entity_poly.type
_entity_poly.pdbx_seq_one_letter_code
_entity_poly.pdbx_strand_id
1 'polypeptide(L)'
;MNSLLSRALELQRMAHELMYLDTNGSPIYSDEFCRLNKEVLTRSDSLFSEQSSDIEEEGNLCLALLMGYNATIYDNGDKERKKQVILDRIYNIMSQLPASLLKMRLLTWGYSETYDEELAHEAHQLIETWNISDLTDEQKEIIEELRNFEENQYPWEEVQE
;
A
#
# COMPACT_ATOMS: atom_id res chain seq x y z
N MET A 1 -14.81 19.85 6.90
CA MET A 1 -13.99 19.17 5.87
C MET A 1 -13.01 18.29 6.61
N ASN A 2 -12.97 17.00 6.27
CA ASN A 2 -11.98 16.06 6.80
C ASN A 2 -10.59 16.48 6.26
N SER A 3 -9.55 16.47 7.11
CA SER A 3 -8.17 16.77 6.66
C SER A 3 -7.71 15.76 5.62
N LEU A 4 -6.71 16.13 4.81
CA LEU A 4 -6.13 15.23 3.82
C LEU A 4 -5.62 13.93 4.46
N LEU A 5 -4.90 14.04 5.58
CA LEU A 5 -4.49 12.89 6.38
C LEU A 5 -5.67 11.99 6.77
N SER A 6 -6.77 12.55 7.28
CA SER A 6 -7.91 11.72 7.70
C SER A 6 -8.58 10.99 6.53
N ARG A 7 -8.62 11.61 5.34
CA ARG A 7 -9.11 10.98 4.11
C ARG A 7 -8.16 9.86 3.64
N ALA A 8 -6.86 10.08 3.73
CA ALA A 8 -5.84 9.08 3.39
C ALA A 8 -5.91 7.86 4.32
N LEU A 9 -5.97 8.07 5.64
CA LEU A 9 -6.10 7.00 6.63
C LEU A 9 -7.41 6.22 6.47
N GLU A 10 -8.52 6.91 6.15
CA GLU A 10 -9.78 6.24 5.83
C GLU A 10 -9.63 5.33 4.60
N LEU A 11 -8.98 5.82 3.53
CA LEU A 11 -8.72 5.05 2.32
C LEU A 11 -7.81 3.84 2.59
N GLN A 12 -6.73 3.99 3.38
CA GLN A 12 -5.89 2.86 3.80
C GLN A 12 -6.73 1.77 4.47
N ARG A 13 -7.60 2.15 5.42
CA ARG A 13 -8.48 1.20 6.11
C ARG A 13 -9.41 0.47 5.14
N MET A 14 -10.05 1.18 4.21
CA MET A 14 -10.97 0.56 3.25
C MET A 14 -10.24 -0.32 2.23
N ALA A 15 -9.05 0.07 1.79
CA ALA A 15 -8.23 -0.75 0.92
C ALA A 15 -7.78 -2.03 1.63
N HIS A 16 -7.36 -1.93 2.89
CA HIS A 16 -7.03 -3.07 3.73
C HIS A 16 -8.22 -4.01 3.92
N GLU A 17 -9.39 -3.48 4.30
CA GLU A 17 -10.64 -4.24 4.41
C GLU A 17 -10.99 -4.97 3.10
N LEU A 18 -10.73 -4.32 1.96
CA LEU A 18 -10.97 -4.91 0.64
C LEU A 18 -10.01 -6.07 0.31
N MET A 19 -8.74 -5.96 0.67
CA MET A 19 -7.73 -6.99 0.40
C MET A 19 -7.86 -8.21 1.32
N TYR A 20 -8.29 -7.98 2.56
CA TYR A 20 -8.41 -9.01 3.60
C TYR A 20 -9.86 -9.36 3.92
N LEU A 21 -10.76 -9.14 2.95
CA LEU A 21 -12.17 -9.50 3.03
C LEU A 21 -12.30 -11.02 3.20
N ASP A 22 -12.87 -11.45 4.33
CA ASP A 22 -13.04 -12.86 4.75
C ASP A 22 -11.82 -13.57 5.37
N THR A 23 -11.41 -13.13 6.56
CA THR A 23 -10.58 -13.94 7.46
C THR A 23 -11.37 -14.77 8.46
N ASN A 24 -12.71 -14.64 8.50
CA ASN A 24 -13.57 -15.22 9.56
C ASN A 24 -14.56 -16.30 9.08
N GLY A 25 -14.52 -16.71 7.81
CA GLY A 25 -15.37 -17.77 7.24
C GLY A 25 -16.83 -17.36 7.06
N SER A 26 -17.11 -16.06 6.97
CA SER A 26 -18.44 -15.54 6.70
C SER A 26 -18.66 -15.45 5.19
N PRO A 27 -19.86 -15.76 4.66
CA PRO A 27 -20.13 -15.59 3.24
C PRO A 27 -19.87 -14.15 2.78
N ILE A 28 -19.02 -13.99 1.77
CA ILE A 28 -18.84 -12.69 1.10
C ILE A 28 -20.01 -12.48 0.15
N TYR A 29 -20.80 -11.44 0.39
CA TYR A 29 -21.86 -11.04 -0.53
C TYR A 29 -21.27 -10.23 -1.70
N SER A 30 -21.64 -10.61 -2.92
CA SER A 30 -21.07 -10.02 -4.14
C SER A 30 -21.41 -8.54 -4.31
N ASP A 31 -22.57 -8.10 -3.86
CA ASP A 31 -22.99 -6.70 -3.88
C ASP A 31 -22.17 -5.84 -2.91
N GLU A 32 -21.88 -6.36 -1.71
CA GLU A 32 -21.00 -5.71 -0.73
C GLU A 32 -19.56 -5.59 -1.25
N PHE A 33 -19.01 -6.68 -1.79
CA PHE A 33 -17.68 -6.67 -2.42
C PHE A 33 -17.62 -5.66 -3.58
N CYS A 34 -18.63 -5.65 -4.46
CA CYS A 34 -18.70 -4.71 -5.57
C CYS A 34 -18.82 -3.25 -5.09
N ARG A 35 -19.58 -3.00 -4.02
CA ARG A 35 -19.75 -1.68 -3.41
C ARG A 35 -18.43 -1.17 -2.85
N LEU A 36 -17.73 -1.99 -2.06
CA LEU A 36 -16.46 -1.60 -1.46
C LEU A 36 -15.39 -1.33 -2.52
N ASN A 37 -15.26 -2.19 -3.54
CA ASN A 37 -14.36 -1.95 -4.68
C ASN A 37 -14.60 -0.59 -5.35
N LYS A 38 -15.87 -0.26 -5.62
CA LYS A 38 -16.22 1.03 -6.25
C LYS A 38 -15.92 2.21 -5.34
N GLU A 39 -16.16 2.07 -4.04
CA GLU A 39 -15.90 3.13 -3.07
C GLU A 39 -14.39 3.40 -2.92
N VAL A 40 -13.57 2.35 -2.79
CA VAL A 40 -12.10 2.46 -2.74
C VAL A 40 -11.56 3.12 -4.01
N LEU A 41 -12.01 2.69 -5.19
CA LEU A 41 -11.59 3.28 -6.46
C LEU A 41 -11.97 4.76 -6.55
N THR A 42 -13.25 5.09 -6.28
CA THR A 42 -13.75 6.46 -6.37
C THR A 42 -12.98 7.40 -5.44
N ARG A 43 -12.68 6.95 -4.23
CA ARG A 43 -11.91 7.73 -3.26
C ARG A 43 -10.45 7.87 -3.66
N SER A 44 -9.83 6.81 -4.19
CA SER A 44 -8.47 6.85 -4.74
C SER A 44 -8.38 7.89 -5.86
N ASP A 45 -9.30 7.85 -6.83
CA ASP A 45 -9.35 8.82 -7.92
C ASP A 45 -9.60 10.26 -7.44
N SER A 46 -10.42 10.44 -6.40
CA SER A 46 -10.65 11.77 -5.80
C SER A 46 -9.43 12.35 -5.06
N LEU A 47 -8.53 11.48 -4.60
CA LEU A 47 -7.32 11.84 -3.84
C LEU A 47 -6.08 11.91 -4.74
N PHE A 48 -6.11 11.33 -5.93
CA PHE A 48 -4.94 11.16 -6.78
C PHE A 48 -4.21 12.48 -7.10
N SER A 49 -4.96 13.56 -7.34
CA SER A 49 -4.39 14.88 -7.63
C SER A 49 -3.94 15.68 -6.40
N GLU A 50 -4.26 15.20 -5.20
CA GLU A 50 -3.88 15.86 -3.95
C GLU A 50 -2.40 15.59 -3.64
N GLN A 51 -1.75 16.56 -3.00
CA GLN A 51 -0.38 16.45 -2.49
C GLN A 51 -0.26 17.26 -1.20
N SER A 52 0.60 16.81 -0.29
CA SER A 52 0.97 17.57 0.90
C SER A 52 2.44 18.01 0.84
N SER A 53 2.71 19.19 1.40
CA SER A 53 4.09 19.62 1.67
C SER A 53 4.67 19.00 2.93
N ASP A 54 3.82 18.41 3.78
CA ASP A 54 4.24 17.65 4.95
C ASP A 54 4.58 16.21 4.52
N ILE A 55 5.81 15.77 4.81
CA ILE A 55 6.32 14.49 4.30
C ILE A 55 5.60 13.28 4.89
N GLU A 56 5.10 13.37 6.12
CA GLU A 56 4.36 12.26 6.75
C GLU A 56 2.93 12.18 6.22
N GLU A 57 2.26 13.33 6.04
CA GLU A 57 0.94 13.37 5.39
C GLU A 57 1.01 12.94 3.93
N GLU A 58 2.05 13.36 3.19
CA GLU A 58 2.28 12.93 1.81
C GLU A 58 2.60 11.42 1.73
N GLY A 59 3.39 10.88 2.68
CA GLY A 59 3.63 9.46 2.79
C GLY A 59 2.36 8.65 3.05
N ASN A 60 1.51 9.12 3.95
CA ASN A 60 0.21 8.48 4.21
C ASN A 60 -0.72 8.54 3.00
N LEU A 61 -0.71 9.65 2.27
CA LEU A 61 -1.49 9.81 1.04
C LEU A 61 -1.00 8.85 -0.06
N CYS A 62 0.32 8.79 -0.29
CA CYS A 62 0.90 7.89 -1.29
C CYS A 62 0.63 6.43 -0.95
N LEU A 63 0.80 6.04 0.32
CA LEU A 63 0.47 4.69 0.79
C LEU A 63 -1.01 4.36 0.54
N ALA A 64 -1.91 5.29 0.90
CA ALA A 64 -3.35 5.12 0.69
C ALA A 64 -3.72 4.90 -0.78
N LEU A 65 -3.12 5.69 -1.67
CA LEU A 65 -3.35 5.59 -3.11
C LEU A 65 -2.79 4.28 -3.67
N LEU A 66 -1.59 3.87 -3.26
CA LEU A 66 -0.97 2.62 -3.72
C LEU A 66 -1.79 1.39 -3.30
N MET A 67 -2.13 1.31 -2.01
CA MET A 67 -3.02 0.27 -1.48
C MET A 67 -4.38 0.30 -2.19
N GLY A 68 -4.98 1.48 -2.37
CA GLY A 68 -6.29 1.62 -3.01
C GLY A 68 -6.32 1.12 -4.46
N TYR A 69 -5.31 1.48 -5.26
CA TYR A 69 -5.25 1.02 -6.65
C TYR A 69 -4.96 -0.47 -6.76
N ASN A 70 -4.12 -1.02 -5.88
CA ASN A 70 -3.84 -2.46 -5.82
C ASN A 70 -5.04 -3.28 -5.31
N ALA A 71 -5.76 -2.79 -4.32
CA ALA A 71 -6.92 -3.49 -3.74
C ALA A 71 -8.08 -3.63 -4.72
N THR A 72 -8.26 -2.65 -5.62
CA THR A 72 -9.41 -2.62 -6.53
C THR A 72 -9.24 -3.55 -7.72
N ILE A 73 -10.30 -4.25 -8.12
CA ILE A 73 -10.26 -5.12 -9.32
C ILE A 73 -10.44 -4.36 -10.63
N TYR A 74 -10.95 -3.13 -10.59
CA TYR A 74 -11.25 -2.34 -11.79
C TYR A 74 -9.98 -1.70 -12.34
N ASP A 75 -9.71 -1.91 -13.62
CA ASP A 75 -8.69 -1.17 -14.36
C ASP A 75 -9.36 -0.42 -15.53
N ASN A 76 -9.26 0.91 -15.50
CA ASN A 76 -9.76 1.79 -16.56
C ASN A 76 -8.69 2.04 -17.65
N GLY A 77 -7.59 1.30 -17.63
CA GLY A 77 -6.45 1.42 -18.55
C GLY A 77 -5.40 2.47 -18.12
N ASP A 78 -5.57 3.09 -16.95
CA ASP A 78 -4.67 4.10 -16.41
C ASP A 78 -4.07 3.73 -15.04
N LYS A 79 -4.41 2.55 -14.49
CA LYS A 79 -4.01 2.14 -13.14
C LYS A 79 -2.50 2.02 -13.00
N GLU A 80 -1.83 1.30 -13.89
CA GLU A 80 -0.37 1.12 -13.83
C GLU A 80 0.38 2.45 -13.93
N ARG A 81 -0.10 3.36 -14.79
CA ARG A 81 0.44 4.73 -14.87
C ARG A 81 0.26 5.49 -13.55
N LYS A 82 -0.91 5.39 -12.92
CA LYS A 82 -1.19 6.04 -11.64
C LYS A 82 -0.29 5.49 -10.53
N LYS A 83 -0.11 4.16 -10.47
CA LYS A 83 0.83 3.50 -9.54
C LYS A 83 2.26 4.00 -9.76
N GLN A 84 2.74 4.09 -11.01
CA GLN A 84 4.05 4.66 -11.29
C GLN A 84 4.21 6.10 -10.78
N VAL A 85 3.21 6.97 -11.01
CA VAL A 85 3.24 8.35 -10.48
C VAL A 85 3.30 8.38 -8.95
N ILE A 86 2.63 7.43 -8.28
CA ILE A 86 2.66 7.30 -6.83
C ILE A 86 4.03 6.81 -6.36
N LEU A 87 4.62 5.81 -7.02
CA LEU A 87 5.96 5.32 -6.73
C LEU A 87 6.99 6.45 -6.85
N ASP A 88 6.93 7.26 -7.92
CA ASP A 88 7.80 8.42 -8.09
C ASP A 88 7.69 9.42 -6.92
N ARG A 89 6.46 9.65 -6.41
CA ARG A 89 6.24 10.50 -5.23
C ARG A 89 6.84 9.88 -3.97
N ILE A 90 6.66 8.58 -3.77
CA ILE A 90 7.23 7.83 -2.64
C ILE A 90 8.76 7.96 -2.65
N TYR A 91 9.41 7.73 -3.78
CA TYR A 91 10.86 7.86 -3.92
C TYR A 91 11.38 9.26 -3.53
N ASN A 92 10.64 10.32 -3.84
CA ASN A 92 11.03 11.70 -3.50
C ASN A 92 11.03 11.99 -1.98
N ILE A 93 10.24 11.26 -1.20
CA ILE A 93 10.09 11.47 0.25
C ILE A 93 10.77 10.39 1.11
N MET A 94 11.07 9.22 0.54
CA MET A 94 11.54 8.03 1.29
C MET A 94 12.79 8.31 2.15
N SER A 95 13.75 9.04 1.60
CA SER A 95 15.01 9.37 2.29
C SER A 95 14.85 10.39 3.42
N GLN A 96 13.75 11.15 3.43
CA GLN A 96 13.45 12.18 4.44
C GLN A 96 12.63 11.62 5.61
N LEU A 97 11.94 10.49 5.42
CA LEU A 97 11.13 9.86 6.44
C LEU A 97 12.00 9.23 7.54
N PRO A 98 11.63 9.40 8.83
CA PRO A 98 12.29 8.71 9.92
C PRO A 98 12.00 7.20 9.87
N ALA A 99 12.86 6.40 10.52
CA ALA A 99 12.59 4.99 10.76
C ALA A 99 11.29 4.85 11.58
N SER A 100 10.22 4.44 10.90
CA SER A 100 8.85 4.45 11.40
C SER A 100 8.03 3.35 10.71
N LEU A 101 6.87 3.01 11.28
CA LEU A 101 5.96 2.06 10.66
C LEU A 101 5.46 2.55 9.28
N LEU A 102 5.26 3.86 9.11
CA LEU A 102 4.91 4.43 7.81
C LEU A 102 5.99 4.17 6.77
N LYS A 103 7.26 4.42 7.13
CA LYS A 103 8.39 4.15 6.24
C LYS A 103 8.47 2.66 5.89
N MET A 104 8.30 1.77 6.87
CA MET A 104 8.24 0.33 6.63
C MET A 104 7.15 -0.04 5.61
N ARG A 105 5.92 0.47 5.81
CA ARG A 105 4.82 0.21 4.88
C ARG A 105 5.11 0.70 3.46
N LEU A 106 5.69 1.89 3.32
CA LEU A 106 6.07 2.43 2.01
C LEU A 106 7.16 1.60 1.32
N LEU A 107 8.16 1.11 2.07
CA LEU A 107 9.18 0.22 1.53
C LEU A 107 8.57 -1.11 1.05
N THR A 108 7.75 -1.75 1.88
CA THR A 108 7.10 -3.03 1.55
C THR A 108 6.17 -2.91 0.33
N TRP A 109 5.32 -1.90 0.30
CA TRP A 109 4.39 -1.68 -0.82
C TRP A 109 5.09 -1.13 -2.07
N GLY A 110 6.20 -0.40 -1.94
CA GLY A 110 7.04 -0.03 -3.07
C GLY A 110 7.73 -1.26 -3.68
N TYR A 111 8.22 -2.17 -2.83
CA TYR A 111 8.81 -3.43 -3.24
C TYR A 111 7.81 -4.32 -3.98
N SER A 112 6.56 -4.45 -3.52
CA SER A 112 5.56 -5.29 -4.18
C SER A 112 5.27 -4.88 -5.63
N GLU A 113 5.50 -3.62 -5.99
CA GLU A 113 5.29 -3.11 -7.35
C GLU A 113 6.53 -3.18 -8.24
N THR A 114 7.72 -3.09 -7.65
CA THR A 114 8.97 -2.88 -8.40
C THR A 114 9.92 -4.06 -8.33
N TYR A 115 9.78 -4.91 -7.31
CA TYR A 115 10.75 -5.91 -6.90
C TYR A 115 12.18 -5.36 -6.81
N ASP A 116 12.31 -4.08 -6.42
CA ASP A 116 13.60 -3.46 -6.17
C ASP A 116 14.17 -3.97 -4.83
N GLU A 117 15.20 -4.80 -4.93
CA GLU A 117 15.89 -5.41 -3.78
C GLU A 117 16.47 -4.38 -2.81
N GLU A 118 16.73 -3.13 -3.24
CA GLU A 118 17.16 -2.07 -2.32
C GLU A 118 16.05 -1.70 -1.32
N LEU A 119 14.78 -1.71 -1.75
CA LEU A 119 13.63 -1.45 -0.88
C LEU A 119 13.45 -2.56 0.15
N ALA A 120 13.52 -3.83 -0.28
CA ALA A 120 13.45 -4.97 0.62
C ALA A 120 14.62 -4.96 1.62
N HIS A 121 15.83 -4.65 1.15
CA HIS A 121 17.00 -4.54 2.02
C HIS A 121 16.83 -3.47 3.11
N GLU A 122 16.36 -2.27 2.76
CA GLU A 122 16.10 -1.21 3.74
C GLU A 122 14.96 -1.59 4.71
N ALA A 123 13.94 -2.31 4.23
CA ALA A 123 12.85 -2.82 5.06
C ALA A 123 13.36 -3.81 6.12
N HIS A 124 14.22 -4.76 5.73
CA HIS A 124 14.86 -5.71 6.67
C HIS A 124 15.76 -5.00 7.69
N GLN A 125 16.55 -4.00 7.27
CA GLN A 125 17.34 -3.19 8.20
C GLN A 125 16.46 -2.49 9.25
N LEU A 126 15.27 -2.02 8.85
CA LEU A 126 14.33 -1.39 9.77
C LEU A 126 13.74 -2.41 10.75
N ILE A 127 13.40 -3.62 10.30
CA ILE A 127 12.93 -4.72 11.17
C ILE A 127 13.99 -5.07 12.24
N GLU A 128 15.28 -5.09 11.89
CA GLU A 128 16.36 -5.37 12.85
C GLU A 128 16.43 -4.36 14.00
N THR A 129 15.90 -3.15 13.82
CA THR A 129 15.83 -2.14 14.88
C THR A 129 14.68 -2.37 15.88
N TRP A 130 13.72 -3.24 15.55
CA TRP A 130 12.55 -3.49 16.38
C TRP A 130 12.81 -4.52 17.47
N ASN A 131 12.11 -4.36 18.60
CA ASN A 131 12.12 -5.37 19.65
C ASN A 131 11.22 -6.55 19.27
N ILE A 132 11.81 -7.64 18.80
CA ILE A 132 11.11 -8.86 18.35
C ILE A 132 10.18 -9.44 19.44
N SER A 133 10.50 -9.23 20.71
CA SER A 133 9.67 -9.72 21.83
C SER A 133 8.43 -8.86 22.12
N ASP A 134 8.32 -7.69 21.49
CA ASP A 134 7.29 -6.67 21.78
C ASP A 134 6.81 -5.97 20.51
N LEU A 135 6.49 -6.76 19.47
CA LEU A 135 5.95 -6.25 18.21
C LEU A 135 4.44 -5.99 18.33
N THR A 136 3.99 -4.84 17.81
CA THR A 136 2.56 -4.56 17.62
C THR A 136 1.97 -5.46 16.54
N ASP A 137 0.65 -5.57 16.51
CA ASP A 137 -0.02 -6.39 15.49
C ASP A 137 0.19 -5.82 14.08
N GLU A 138 0.21 -4.50 13.92
CA GLU A 138 0.54 -3.85 12.65
C GLU A 138 1.99 -4.11 12.20
N GLN A 139 2.93 -4.21 13.14
CA GLN A 139 4.33 -4.56 12.83
C GLN A 139 4.46 -6.01 12.39
N LYS A 140 3.75 -6.94 13.04
CA LYS A 140 3.74 -8.34 12.63
C LYS A 140 3.11 -8.50 11.24
N GLU A 141 2.01 -7.81 11.00
CA GLU A 141 1.32 -7.82 9.72
C GLU A 141 2.21 -7.35 8.58
N ILE A 142 2.89 -6.20 8.71
CA ILE A 142 3.74 -5.70 7.62
C ILE A 142 4.99 -6.55 7.38
N ILE A 143 5.51 -7.24 8.40
CA ILE A 143 6.59 -8.23 8.25
C ILE A 143 6.09 -9.43 7.45
N GLU A 144 4.88 -9.90 7.74
CA GLU A 144 4.23 -10.99 7.02
C GLU A 144 3.92 -10.61 5.57
N GLU A 145 3.42 -9.39 5.32
CA GLU A 145 3.20 -8.85 3.98
C GLU A 145 4.51 -8.82 3.17
N LEU A 146 5.61 -8.31 3.74
CA LEU A 146 6.91 -8.31 3.08
C LEU A 146 7.34 -9.72 2.71
N ARG A 147 7.27 -10.68 3.66
CA ARG A 147 7.61 -12.08 3.40
C ARG A 147 6.75 -12.67 2.28
N ASN A 148 5.45 -12.38 2.29
CA ASN A 148 4.54 -12.85 1.24
C ASN A 148 4.91 -12.30 -0.14
N PHE A 149 5.31 -11.03 -0.25
CA PHE A 149 5.76 -10.44 -1.51
C PHE A 149 7.09 -11.05 -2.00
N GLU A 150 8.01 -11.34 -1.09
CA GLU A 150 9.28 -12.01 -1.41
C GLU A 150 9.07 -13.47 -1.85
N GLU A 151 8.17 -14.20 -1.21
CA GLU A 151 7.87 -15.60 -1.52
C GLU A 151 7.01 -15.78 -2.77
N ASN A 152 6.20 -14.77 -3.12
CA ASN A 152 5.22 -14.81 -4.21
C ASN A 152 5.46 -13.71 -5.25
N GLN A 153 6.72 -13.50 -5.64
CA GLN A 153 7.02 -12.61 -6.76
C GLN A 153 6.24 -13.09 -7.99
N TYR A 154 5.43 -12.22 -8.60
CA TYR A 154 4.83 -12.51 -9.88
C TYR A 154 5.94 -12.51 -10.92
N PRO A 155 6.32 -13.67 -11.49
CA PRO A 155 7.25 -13.69 -12.58
C PRO A 155 6.56 -12.91 -13.70
N TRP A 156 7.19 -11.88 -14.24
CA TRP A 156 6.84 -11.43 -15.57
C TRP A 156 6.79 -12.71 -16.43
N GLU A 157 5.63 -13.05 -16.99
CA GLU A 157 5.62 -14.02 -18.07
C GLU A 157 6.54 -13.39 -19.12
N GLU A 158 7.73 -13.94 -19.30
CA GLU A 158 8.47 -13.75 -20.54
C GLU A 158 7.49 -14.22 -21.62
N VAL A 159 6.80 -13.27 -22.25
CA VAL A 159 6.01 -13.53 -23.44
C VAL A 159 7.04 -13.96 -24.47
N GLN A 160 7.26 -15.27 -24.56
CA GLN A 160 8.02 -15.86 -25.66
C GLN A 160 7.19 -15.56 -26.92
N GLU A 161 7.65 -14.59 -27.71
CA GLU A 161 7.14 -14.34 -29.07
C GLU A 161 7.30 -15.58 -29.97
#